data_AF-A0A1Y1XX74-F1
#
_entry.id   AF-A0A1Y1XX74-F1
#
_cell.length_a   1.000
_cell.length_b   1.000
_cell.length_c   1.000
_cell.angle_alpha   90.00
_cell.angle_beta   90.00
_cell.angle_gamma   90.00
#
_symmetry.space_group_name_H-M   'P 1'
#
loop_
_entity.id
_entity.type
_entity.pdbx_description
1 polymer ?
#
loop_
_entity_poly.entity_id
_entity_poly.type
_entity_poly.pdbx_seq_one_letter_code
_entity_poly.pdbx_strand_id
1 'polypeptide(L)'
;MKPRRVQQLDKDENGNYVLPVQIGILTVISLGKVEWERDTFHNDRYIWPIGYTVRRTYSSMVDPEKQTTYVCSISDGGDGPRFIIEPEDQNNPIIANTATGAWTTVVKVANAIRKRDHSNSASGPDYYGFSHPTIAKMIQDLPDTDKCKNYVWQEFIVMQGRGPANRPRSLPATPVPNKKEETRPEPGHSEEEDAVEEFEEDSDNNLGSFNEQPKIRPTHGGKKPLSSLIGRDSSPISSGEELEVDEGSESELASD
;
A
#
# COMPACT_ATOMS: atom_id res chain seq x y z
N MET A 1 -10.90 -21.34 2.74
CA MET A 1 -9.58 -20.66 2.67
C MET A 1 -8.65 -21.28 3.70
N LYS A 2 -7.32 -21.23 3.51
CA LYS A 2 -6.38 -21.69 4.55
C LYS A 2 -6.32 -20.65 5.68
N PRO A 3 -6.40 -21.05 6.96
CA PRO A 3 -6.37 -20.09 8.06
C PRO A 3 -5.04 -19.33 8.11
N ARG A 4 -5.10 -18.03 8.42
CA ARG A 4 -3.96 -17.11 8.41
C ARG A 4 -3.36 -17.02 9.82
N ARG A 5 -2.05 -17.20 9.94
CA ARG A 5 -1.36 -17.11 11.24
C ARG A 5 -1.20 -15.65 11.65
N VAL A 6 -1.52 -15.31 12.90
CA VAL A 6 -1.40 -13.95 13.43
C VAL A 6 -0.55 -13.91 14.69
N GLN A 7 0.04 -12.76 14.94
CA GLN A 7 0.76 -12.47 16.19
C GLN A 7 -0.22 -12.35 17.35
N GLN A 8 0.18 -12.81 18.54
CA GLN A 8 -0.53 -12.51 19.78
C GLN A 8 -0.25 -11.05 20.18
N LEU A 9 -1.31 -10.28 20.39
CA LEU A 9 -1.24 -8.88 20.81
C LEU A 9 -1.97 -8.71 22.14
N ASP A 10 -1.50 -7.77 22.93
CA ASP A 10 -2.12 -7.42 24.21
C ASP A 10 -3.42 -6.65 23.99
N LYS A 11 -4.38 -6.90 24.87
CA LYS A 11 -5.66 -6.19 24.92
C LYS A 11 -5.84 -5.56 26.29
N ASP A 12 -6.51 -4.41 26.33
CA ASP A 12 -6.88 -3.72 27.57
C ASP A 12 -8.04 -4.44 28.29
N GLU A 13 -8.44 -3.91 29.45
CA GLU A 13 -9.55 -4.45 30.25
C GLU A 13 -10.89 -4.45 29.51
N ASN A 14 -11.04 -3.59 28.49
CA ASN A 14 -12.23 -3.47 27.66
C ASN A 14 -12.18 -4.39 26.43
N GLY A 15 -11.10 -5.15 26.23
CA GLY A 15 -10.90 -6.04 25.09
C GLY A 15 -10.42 -5.34 23.80
N ASN A 16 -10.07 -4.05 23.87
CA ASN A 16 -9.46 -3.31 22.76
C ASN A 16 -7.98 -3.62 22.68
N TYR A 17 -7.40 -3.57 21.47
CA TYR A 17 -5.96 -3.69 21.30
C TYR A 17 -5.21 -2.53 21.98
N VAL A 18 -4.13 -2.83 22.68
CA VAL A 18 -3.24 -1.79 23.23
C VAL A 18 -2.45 -1.19 22.07
N LEU A 19 -2.65 0.12 21.81
CA LEU A 19 -1.99 0.88 20.75
C LEU A 19 -1.14 2.01 21.35
N PRO A 20 -0.06 2.45 20.69
CA PRO A 20 0.44 1.96 19.40
C PRO A 20 1.13 0.59 19.51
N VAL A 21 1.12 -0.20 18.42
CA VAL A 21 1.76 -1.52 18.39
C VAL A 21 2.52 -1.77 17.08
N GLN A 22 3.71 -2.36 17.18
CA GLN A 22 4.54 -2.71 16.03
C GLN A 22 4.13 -4.07 15.46
N ILE A 23 3.85 -4.11 14.16
CA ILE A 23 3.48 -5.32 13.41
C ILE A 23 4.28 -5.36 12.11
N GLY A 24 5.33 -6.19 12.10
CA GLY A 24 6.28 -6.23 10.98
C GLY A 24 6.99 -4.89 10.82
N ILE A 25 6.88 -4.28 9.64
CA ILE A 25 7.46 -2.95 9.33
C ILE A 25 6.51 -1.78 9.65
N LEU A 26 5.28 -2.07 10.10
CA LEU A 26 4.25 -1.07 10.37
C LEU A 26 4.09 -0.86 11.86
N THR A 27 3.90 0.39 12.27
CA THR A 27 3.39 0.71 13.61
C THR A 27 1.92 1.09 13.48
N VAL A 28 1.01 0.32 14.06
CA VAL A 28 -0.42 0.66 14.11
C VAL A 28 -0.63 1.67 15.23
N ILE A 29 -1.16 2.84 14.88
CA ILE A 29 -1.39 3.95 15.81
C ILE A 29 -2.87 4.00 16.22
N SER A 30 -3.77 3.82 15.26
CA SER A 30 -5.22 3.79 15.47
C SER A 30 -5.87 2.80 14.50
N LEU A 31 -6.84 2.02 14.98
CA LEU A 31 -7.62 1.14 14.12
C LEU A 31 -8.83 1.83 13.48
N GLY A 32 -9.22 3.01 13.97
CA GLY A 32 -10.38 3.75 13.48
C GLY A 32 -11.72 3.11 13.83
N LYS A 33 -12.77 3.53 13.13
CA LYS A 33 -14.15 3.04 13.26
C LYS A 33 -14.66 2.49 11.93
N VAL A 34 -15.33 1.35 11.99
CA VAL A 34 -15.95 0.73 10.82
C VAL A 34 -17.15 1.56 10.35
N GLU A 35 -17.17 1.82 9.04
CA GLU A 35 -18.32 2.38 8.32
C GLU A 35 -18.93 1.25 7.50
N TRP A 36 -20.07 0.74 7.97
CA TRP A 36 -20.74 -0.42 7.38
C TRP A 36 -21.97 -0.04 6.55
N GLU A 37 -22.53 1.16 6.76
CA GLU A 37 -23.74 1.60 6.03
C GLU A 37 -23.41 1.93 4.57
N ARG A 38 -22.19 2.43 4.32
CA ARG A 38 -21.68 2.73 2.99
C ARG A 38 -20.78 1.62 2.47
N ASP A 39 -21.22 0.96 1.42
CA ASP A 39 -20.50 -0.12 0.75
C ASP A 39 -19.13 0.29 0.20
N THR A 40 -18.88 1.59 0.03
CA THR A 40 -17.60 2.10 -0.49
C THR A 40 -16.45 1.96 0.52
N PHE A 41 -16.73 1.64 1.79
CA PHE A 41 -15.73 1.47 2.86
C PHE A 41 -15.28 0.02 3.07
N HIS A 42 -15.79 -0.93 2.29
CA HIS A 42 -15.35 -2.32 2.38
C HIS A 42 -15.58 -3.07 1.07
N ASN A 43 -14.77 -4.11 0.83
CA ASN A 43 -14.97 -5.05 -0.26
C ASN A 43 -14.82 -6.49 0.25
N ASP A 44 -14.75 -7.46 -0.67
CA ASP A 44 -14.59 -8.88 -0.36
C ASP A 44 -13.36 -9.21 0.49
N ARG A 45 -12.32 -8.36 0.46
CA ARG A 45 -11.01 -8.65 1.08
C ARG A 45 -10.65 -7.74 2.24
N TYR A 46 -11.08 -6.48 2.20
CA TYR A 46 -10.61 -5.42 3.07
C TYR A 46 -11.76 -4.54 3.56
N ILE A 47 -11.60 -4.03 4.77
CA ILE A 47 -12.41 -2.96 5.35
C ILE A 47 -11.47 -1.78 5.56
N TRP A 48 -11.95 -0.56 5.31
CA TRP A 48 -11.19 0.68 5.43
C TRP A 48 -11.79 1.57 6.53
N PRO A 49 -11.44 1.37 7.81
CA PRO A 49 -12.04 2.14 8.90
C PRO A 49 -11.69 3.62 8.83
N ILE A 50 -12.65 4.49 9.13
CA ILE A 50 -12.43 5.94 9.25
C ILE A 50 -11.57 6.20 10.48
N GLY A 51 -10.49 6.98 10.35
CA GLY A 51 -9.54 7.25 11.43
C GLY A 51 -8.47 6.15 11.62
N TYR A 52 -8.45 5.12 10.77
CA TYR A 52 -7.34 4.17 10.72
C TYR A 52 -6.03 4.92 10.47
N THR A 53 -4.98 4.62 11.24
CA THR A 53 -3.68 5.29 11.15
C THR A 53 -2.53 4.31 11.42
N VAL A 54 -1.55 4.28 10.51
CA VAL A 54 -0.29 3.53 10.65
C VAL A 54 0.91 4.41 10.34
N ARG A 55 2.08 4.04 10.88
CA ARG A 55 3.37 4.59 10.47
C ARG A 55 4.19 3.53 9.77
N ARG A 56 4.95 3.96 8.77
CA ARG A 56 5.84 3.07 8.01
C ARG A 56 7.04 3.85 7.50
N THR A 57 8.25 3.33 7.68
CA THR A 57 9.46 3.94 7.13
C THR A 57 9.62 3.55 5.65
N TYR A 58 9.94 4.52 4.80
CA TYR A 58 10.25 4.28 3.39
C TYR A 58 11.21 5.35 2.87
N SER A 59 11.71 5.17 1.64
CA SER A 59 12.54 6.15 0.95
C SER A 59 11.90 7.54 0.94
N SER A 60 12.69 8.57 1.26
CA SER A 60 12.23 9.95 1.19
C SER A 60 11.91 10.36 -0.25
N MET A 61 10.91 11.22 -0.41
CA MET A 61 10.55 11.88 -1.67
C MET A 61 11.32 13.19 -1.92
N VAL A 62 12.07 13.69 -0.94
CA VAL A 62 12.84 14.94 -1.05
C VAL A 62 14.35 14.72 -0.98
N ASP A 63 14.81 13.67 -0.29
CA ASP A 63 16.22 13.36 -0.13
C ASP A 63 16.51 11.93 -0.66
N PRO A 64 17.33 11.79 -1.73
CA PRO A 64 17.63 10.49 -2.32
C PRO A 64 18.43 9.56 -1.39
N GLU A 65 19.15 10.10 -0.42
CA GLU A 65 20.03 9.34 0.48
C GLU A 65 19.35 8.96 1.80
N LYS A 66 18.16 9.50 2.08
CA LYS A 66 17.45 9.27 3.33
C LYS A 66 16.18 8.45 3.18
N GLN A 67 15.78 7.90 4.32
CA GLN A 67 14.43 7.39 4.55
C GLN A 67 13.71 8.35 5.49
N THR A 68 12.39 8.34 5.41
CA THR A 68 11.49 9.12 6.26
C THR A 68 10.36 8.24 6.74
N THR A 69 9.70 8.64 7.81
CA THR A 69 8.47 8.00 8.26
C THR A 69 7.30 8.59 7.51
N TYR A 70 6.42 7.72 7.04
CA TYR A 70 5.14 8.09 6.45
C TYR A 70 4.02 7.72 7.41
N VAL A 71 3.23 8.70 7.81
CA VAL A 71 1.97 8.50 8.53
C VAL A 71 0.88 8.29 7.48
N CYS A 72 0.28 7.10 7.47
CA CYS A 72 -0.77 6.74 6.52
C CYS A 72 -2.09 6.67 7.27
N SER A 73 -3.09 7.42 6.84
CA SER A 73 -4.40 7.46 7.48
C SER A 73 -5.55 7.33 6.50
N ILE A 74 -6.73 7.01 7.02
CA ILE A 74 -7.99 6.99 6.27
C ILE A 74 -8.94 8.02 6.88
N SER A 75 -9.48 8.90 6.05
CA SER A 75 -10.55 9.82 6.43
C SER A 75 -11.83 9.56 5.64
N ASP A 76 -12.94 10.16 6.10
CA ASP A 76 -14.21 10.12 5.40
C ASP A 76 -14.24 11.16 4.27
N GLY A 77 -14.32 10.70 3.03
CA GLY A 77 -14.46 11.55 1.84
C GLY A 77 -15.89 11.92 1.47
N GLY A 78 -16.89 11.47 2.24
CA GLY A 78 -18.30 11.56 1.92
C GLY A 78 -18.75 10.45 0.96
N ASP A 79 -18.11 10.35 -0.20
CA ASP A 79 -18.37 9.34 -1.24
C ASP A 79 -17.69 7.98 -0.96
N GLY A 80 -16.68 7.96 -0.11
CA GLY A 80 -15.89 6.79 0.23
C GLY A 80 -14.63 7.14 1.02
N PRO A 81 -13.74 6.16 1.26
CA PRO A 81 -12.51 6.41 2.01
C PRO A 81 -11.56 7.32 1.22
N ARG A 82 -10.91 8.24 1.94
CA ARG A 82 -9.76 9.01 1.44
C ARG A 82 -8.50 8.47 2.10
N PHE A 83 -7.55 8.06 1.28
CA PHE A 83 -6.26 7.52 1.70
C PHE A 83 -5.25 8.66 1.70
N ILE A 84 -4.77 9.00 2.90
CA ILE A 84 -3.85 10.10 3.14
C ILE A 84 -2.48 9.53 3.52
N ILE A 85 -1.41 10.10 2.99
CA ILE A 85 -0.03 9.80 3.35
C ILE A 85 0.69 11.12 3.66
N GLU A 86 1.17 11.24 4.89
CA GLU A 86 1.93 12.38 5.41
C GLU A 86 3.38 11.95 5.67
N PRO A 87 4.33 12.32 4.79
CA PRO A 87 5.76 12.19 5.10
C PRO A 87 6.19 13.14 6.23
N GLU A 88 7.03 12.69 7.15
CA GLU A 88 7.53 13.55 8.26
C GLU A 88 8.57 14.59 7.83
N ASP A 89 9.19 14.44 6.67
CA ASP A 89 10.28 15.29 6.16
C ASP A 89 9.82 16.38 5.18
N GLN A 90 8.52 16.49 4.89
CA GLN A 90 7.93 17.59 4.13
C GLN A 90 6.48 17.84 4.54
N ASN A 91 5.98 19.07 4.34
CA ASN A 91 4.61 19.45 4.71
C ASN A 91 3.63 19.39 3.52
N ASN A 92 3.66 18.30 2.76
CA ASN A 92 2.80 18.10 1.60
C ASN A 92 2.20 16.68 1.60
N PRO A 93 0.96 16.51 2.08
CA PRO A 93 0.30 15.22 2.13
C PRO A 93 -0.12 14.74 0.74
N ILE A 94 -0.07 13.43 0.53
CA ILE A 94 -0.62 12.77 -0.65
C ILE A 94 -2.00 12.25 -0.30
N ILE A 95 -3.01 12.63 -1.09
CA ILE A 95 -4.40 12.22 -0.89
C ILE A 95 -4.88 11.51 -2.16
N ALA A 96 -5.49 10.33 -2.01
CA ALA A 96 -6.08 9.59 -3.12
C ALA A 96 -7.34 8.81 -2.70
N ASN A 97 -8.13 8.39 -3.67
CA ASN A 97 -9.34 7.58 -3.45
C ASN A 97 -9.04 6.09 -3.30
N THR A 98 -7.78 5.68 -3.49
CA THR A 98 -7.34 4.28 -3.29
C THR A 98 -5.98 4.26 -2.60
N ALA A 99 -5.77 3.26 -1.75
CA ALA A 99 -4.48 3.01 -1.09
C ALA A 99 -3.33 2.87 -2.11
N THR A 100 -3.59 2.16 -3.21
CA THR A 100 -2.60 1.96 -4.27
C THR A 100 -2.29 3.26 -5.00
N GLY A 101 -3.28 4.11 -5.26
CA GLY A 101 -3.08 5.43 -5.86
C GLY A 101 -2.18 6.31 -5.01
N ALA A 102 -2.44 6.39 -3.70
CA ALA A 102 -1.62 7.18 -2.78
C ALA A 102 -0.15 6.72 -2.77
N TRP A 103 0.09 5.41 -2.60
CA TRP A 103 1.46 4.89 -2.55
C TRP A 103 2.17 4.88 -3.89
N THR A 104 1.46 4.73 -5.00
CA THR A 104 2.06 4.83 -6.34
C THR A 104 2.66 6.22 -6.56
N THR A 105 2.02 7.28 -6.07
CA THR A 105 2.58 8.64 -6.09
C THR A 105 3.90 8.70 -5.32
N VAL A 106 3.93 8.16 -4.10
CA VAL A 106 5.15 8.14 -3.27
C VAL A 106 6.28 7.38 -3.96
N VAL A 107 6.02 6.17 -4.47
CA VAL A 107 7.01 5.34 -5.15
C VAL A 107 7.56 6.03 -6.41
N LYS A 108 6.69 6.64 -7.22
CA LYS A 108 7.11 7.38 -8.42
C LYS A 108 8.07 8.51 -8.09
N VAL A 109 7.75 9.34 -7.10
CA VAL A 109 8.60 10.47 -6.71
C VAL A 109 9.92 9.98 -6.12
N ALA A 110 9.88 8.99 -5.22
CA ALA A 110 11.06 8.42 -4.59
C ALA A 110 12.02 7.75 -5.61
N ASN A 111 11.48 7.10 -6.64
CA ASN A 111 12.29 6.51 -7.73
C ASN A 111 12.87 7.59 -8.65
N ALA A 112 12.08 8.61 -8.99
CA ALA A 112 12.49 9.70 -9.88
C ALA A 112 13.71 10.46 -9.34
N ILE A 113 13.71 10.82 -8.05
CA ILE A 113 14.84 11.54 -7.45
C ILE A 113 16.12 10.69 -7.37
N ARG A 114 15.99 9.35 -7.42
CA ARG A 114 17.11 8.40 -7.41
C ARG A 114 17.53 7.96 -8.81
N LYS A 115 16.89 8.48 -9.87
CA LYS A 115 17.13 8.08 -11.28
C LYS A 115 17.10 6.56 -11.47
N ARG A 116 16.23 5.88 -10.71
CA ARG A 116 16.08 4.42 -10.76
C ARG A 116 15.08 4.04 -11.82
N ASP A 117 15.48 3.12 -12.69
CA ASP A 117 14.56 2.45 -13.62
C ASP A 117 13.97 1.21 -12.93
N HIS A 118 13.13 1.46 -11.92
CA HIS A 118 12.44 0.41 -11.16
C HIS A 118 10.95 0.48 -11.43
N SER A 119 10.25 -0.62 -11.17
CA SER A 119 8.79 -0.61 -11.23
C SER A 119 8.23 0.46 -10.31
N ASN A 120 7.36 1.29 -10.87
CA ASN A 120 6.57 2.27 -10.12
C ASN A 120 5.29 1.67 -9.53
N SER A 121 5.16 0.34 -9.53
CA SER A 121 4.03 -0.37 -8.93
C SER A 121 4.17 -0.40 -7.41
N ALA A 122 3.12 0.03 -6.70
CA ALA A 122 2.97 -0.18 -5.27
C ALA A 122 1.77 -1.10 -5.00
N SER A 123 1.86 -1.92 -3.95
CA SER A 123 0.71 -2.66 -3.42
C SER A 123 0.11 -1.87 -2.26
N GLY A 124 -0.86 -1.00 -2.54
CA GLY A 124 -1.50 -0.16 -1.51
C GLY A 124 -1.93 -0.93 -0.26
N PRO A 125 -2.62 -2.09 -0.39
CA PRO A 125 -3.00 -2.91 0.77
C PRO A 125 -1.83 -3.43 1.61
N ASP A 126 -0.69 -3.76 0.99
CA ASP A 126 0.50 -4.16 1.75
C ASP A 126 1.12 -2.95 2.45
N TYR A 127 1.13 -1.80 1.77
CA TYR A 127 1.79 -0.62 2.27
C TYR A 127 1.03 0.06 3.42
N TYR A 128 -0.31 0.02 3.40
CA TYR A 128 -1.17 0.41 4.52
C TYR A 128 -1.33 -0.70 5.56
N GLY A 129 -1.01 -1.95 5.23
CA GLY A 129 -1.08 -3.08 6.16
C GLY A 129 -2.36 -3.90 6.13
N PHE A 130 -3.35 -3.56 5.30
CA PHE A 130 -4.60 -4.32 5.17
C PHE A 130 -4.37 -5.78 4.75
N SER A 131 -3.30 -6.04 3.99
CA SER A 131 -2.90 -7.41 3.66
C SER A 131 -2.19 -8.14 4.80
N HIS A 132 -1.74 -7.47 5.86
CA HIS A 132 -1.04 -8.14 6.95
C HIS A 132 -2.04 -8.94 7.81
N PRO A 133 -1.87 -10.26 8.02
CA PRO A 133 -2.84 -11.10 8.74
C PRO A 133 -3.25 -10.56 10.11
N THR A 134 -2.27 -10.12 10.91
CA THR A 134 -2.55 -9.57 12.25
C THR A 134 -3.39 -8.29 12.17
N ILE A 135 -3.09 -7.37 11.25
CA ILE A 135 -3.84 -6.11 11.09
C ILE A 135 -5.23 -6.40 10.55
N ALA A 136 -5.36 -7.29 9.57
CA ALA A 136 -6.65 -7.73 9.06
C ALA A 136 -7.52 -8.32 10.17
N LYS A 137 -6.95 -9.14 11.06
CA LYS A 137 -7.65 -9.62 12.24
C LYS A 137 -8.03 -8.49 13.19
N MET A 138 -7.12 -7.55 13.47
CA MET A 138 -7.42 -6.41 14.34
C MET A 138 -8.59 -5.58 13.83
N ILE A 139 -8.67 -5.36 12.51
CA ILE A 139 -9.78 -4.69 11.85
C ILE A 139 -11.05 -5.54 11.93
N GLN A 140 -10.98 -6.84 11.66
CA GLN A 140 -12.14 -7.75 11.74
C GLN A 140 -12.72 -7.86 13.16
N ASP A 141 -11.89 -7.68 14.18
CA ASP A 141 -12.29 -7.67 15.59
C ASP A 141 -13.00 -6.36 16.00
N LEU A 142 -13.03 -5.32 15.16
CA LEU A 142 -13.70 -4.05 15.47
C LEU A 142 -15.22 -4.24 15.54
N PRO A 143 -15.93 -3.43 16.35
CA PRO A 143 -17.38 -3.39 16.35
C PRO A 143 -17.94 -3.10 14.95
N ASP A 144 -19.13 -3.65 14.67
CA ASP A 144 -19.89 -3.47 13.44
C ASP A 144 -19.26 -4.05 12.16
N THR A 145 -18.08 -4.67 12.24
CA THR A 145 -17.46 -5.40 11.12
C THR A 145 -18.43 -6.45 10.54
N ASP A 146 -19.25 -7.07 11.39
CA ASP A 146 -20.20 -8.14 11.03
C ASP A 146 -21.33 -7.64 10.14
N LYS A 147 -21.51 -6.32 10.07
CA LYS A 147 -22.49 -5.64 9.22
C LYS A 147 -21.94 -5.27 7.85
N CYS A 148 -20.63 -5.40 7.61
CA CYS A 148 -20.00 -5.17 6.31
C CYS A 148 -20.40 -6.24 5.30
N LYS A 149 -21.52 -6.05 4.61
CA LYS A 149 -22.17 -7.07 3.77
C LYS A 149 -21.31 -7.65 2.65
N ASN A 150 -20.36 -6.87 2.12
CA ASN A 150 -19.48 -7.33 1.05
C ASN A 150 -18.23 -8.05 1.58
N TYR A 151 -17.91 -7.93 2.88
CA TYR A 151 -16.67 -8.46 3.44
C TYR A 151 -16.73 -9.97 3.68
N VAL A 152 -15.74 -10.69 3.16
CA VAL A 152 -15.62 -12.14 3.40
C VAL A 152 -14.84 -12.37 4.69
N TRP A 153 -15.51 -12.94 5.69
CA TRP A 153 -14.92 -13.28 6.98
C TRP A 153 -13.69 -14.17 6.83
N GLN A 154 -12.62 -13.84 7.55
CA GLN A 154 -11.36 -14.56 7.52
C GLN A 154 -11.14 -15.37 8.79
N GLU A 155 -10.56 -16.55 8.63
CA GLU A 155 -10.13 -17.41 9.73
C GLU A 155 -8.67 -17.14 10.11
N PHE A 156 -8.44 -16.92 11.40
CA PHE A 156 -7.12 -16.61 11.95
C PHE A 156 -6.71 -17.59 13.03
N ILE A 157 -5.44 -18.01 13.02
CA ILE A 157 -4.82 -18.81 14.07
C ILE A 157 -3.83 -17.93 14.82
N VAL A 158 -4.12 -17.63 16.09
CA VAL A 158 -3.21 -16.89 16.96
C VAL A 158 -2.03 -17.78 17.32
N MET A 159 -0.84 -17.35 16.94
CA MET A 159 0.38 -18.04 17.35
C MET A 159 0.65 -17.68 18.81
N GLN A 160 0.60 -18.68 19.69
CA GLN A 160 1.18 -18.51 21.03
C GLN A 160 2.66 -18.24 20.86
N GLY A 161 3.12 -17.08 21.34
CA GLY A 161 4.54 -16.80 21.39
C GLY A 161 5.25 -17.90 22.16
N ARG A 162 6.47 -18.26 21.74
CA ARG A 162 7.42 -18.79 22.71
C ARG A 162 7.65 -17.68 23.72
N GLY A 163 6.87 -17.67 24.80
CA GLY A 163 7.26 -16.98 26.02
C GLY A 163 8.66 -17.44 26.42
N PRO A 164 9.39 -16.67 27.24
CA PRO A 164 10.68 -17.12 27.74
C PRO A 164 10.47 -18.51 28.33
N ALA A 165 11.06 -19.51 27.65
CA ALA A 165 11.01 -20.87 28.10
C ALA A 165 11.46 -20.86 29.55
N ASN A 166 10.60 -21.39 30.40
CA ASN A 166 10.93 -21.84 31.74
C ASN A 166 12.13 -22.77 31.57
N ARG A 167 13.36 -22.22 31.58
CA ARG A 167 14.57 -23.03 31.59
C ARG A 167 14.51 -23.75 32.92
N PRO A 168 14.39 -25.09 32.97
CA PRO A 168 14.72 -25.76 34.21
C PRO A 168 16.15 -25.33 34.55
N ARG A 169 16.28 -24.71 35.72
CA ARG A 169 17.54 -24.29 36.33
C ARG A 169 18.55 -25.42 36.10
N SER A 170 19.59 -25.16 35.33
CA SER A 170 20.70 -26.10 35.15
C SER A 170 21.21 -26.49 36.54
N LEU A 171 21.01 -27.76 36.90
CA LEU A 171 21.66 -28.36 38.05
C LEU A 171 23.19 -28.24 37.86
N PRO A 172 23.96 -28.03 38.93
CA PRO A 172 25.40 -27.89 38.83
C PRO A 172 26.02 -29.19 38.28
N ALA A 173 26.93 -29.03 37.33
CA ALA A 173 27.66 -30.13 36.69
C ALA A 173 28.46 -30.92 37.74
N THR A 174 28.19 -32.22 37.83
CA THR A 174 29.12 -33.16 38.46
C THR A 174 30.16 -33.62 37.43
N PRO A 175 31.43 -33.84 37.82
CA PRO A 175 32.49 -34.22 36.88
C PRO A 175 32.37 -35.70 36.53
N VAL A 176 32.28 -36.04 35.24
CA VAL A 176 32.41 -37.43 34.76
C VAL A 176 33.85 -37.67 34.31
N PRO A 177 34.50 -38.78 34.71
CA PRO A 177 35.91 -39.02 34.45
C PRO A 177 36.19 -39.59 33.05
N ASN A 178 37.40 -39.25 32.61
CA ASN A 178 38.06 -39.49 31.33
C ASN A 178 38.14 -40.98 30.92
N LYS A 179 37.82 -41.31 29.67
CA LYS A 179 38.26 -42.56 29.00
C LYS A 179 38.54 -42.34 27.51
N LYS A 180 39.85 -42.30 27.21
CA LYS A 180 40.61 -42.97 26.12
C LYS A 180 40.00 -43.00 24.71
N GLU A 181 40.49 -42.08 23.89
CA GLU A 181 41.29 -42.32 22.67
C GLU A 181 41.12 -43.66 21.95
N GLU A 182 40.40 -43.65 20.82
CA GLU A 182 40.58 -44.62 19.75
C GLU A 182 40.35 -43.93 18.38
N THR A 183 41.33 -44.12 17.52
CA THR A 183 41.62 -43.45 16.26
C THR A 183 40.63 -43.81 15.15
N ARG A 184 40.30 -42.84 14.29
CA ARG A 184 39.58 -43.08 13.03
C ARG A 184 40.23 -42.26 11.90
N PRO A 185 40.42 -42.83 10.70
CA PRO A 185 41.26 -42.22 9.67
C PRO A 185 40.53 -41.16 8.83
N GLU A 186 41.35 -40.24 8.29
CA GLU A 186 41.06 -39.23 7.27
C GLU A 186 40.48 -39.85 5.98
N PRO A 187 39.51 -39.20 5.31
CA PRO A 187 39.28 -39.40 3.90
C PRO A 187 39.72 -38.17 3.08
N GLY A 188 40.83 -38.38 2.36
CA GLY A 188 41.01 -38.10 0.94
C GLY A 188 40.41 -36.84 0.32
N HIS A 189 41.32 -35.94 -0.09
CA HIS A 189 41.12 -35.04 -1.21
C HIS A 189 40.85 -35.84 -2.50
N SER A 190 39.78 -35.49 -3.20
CA SER A 190 39.62 -35.72 -4.64
C SER A 190 39.23 -34.42 -5.28
N GLU A 191 40.15 -33.90 -6.07
CA GLU A 191 39.97 -32.79 -7.01
C GLU A 191 38.93 -33.22 -8.06
N GLU A 192 37.85 -32.45 -8.19
CA GLU A 192 36.98 -32.52 -9.37
C GLU A 192 37.13 -31.20 -10.13
N GLU A 193 37.52 -31.37 -11.38
CA GLU A 193 37.95 -30.34 -12.33
C GLU A 193 36.78 -29.47 -12.79
N ASP A 194 37.03 -28.17 -12.83
CA ASP A 194 36.16 -27.16 -13.43
C ASP A 194 36.03 -27.42 -14.95
N ALA A 195 34.84 -27.83 -15.40
CA ALA A 195 34.47 -27.80 -16.80
C ALA A 195 33.97 -26.39 -17.15
N VAL A 196 34.79 -25.66 -17.89
CA VAL A 196 34.44 -24.41 -18.56
C VAL A 196 33.57 -24.71 -19.79
N GLU A 197 32.28 -24.37 -19.75
CA GLU A 197 31.47 -24.29 -20.97
C GLU A 197 31.66 -22.91 -21.61
N GLU A 198 32.50 -22.91 -22.64
CA GLU A 198 32.73 -21.81 -23.58
C GLU A 198 31.52 -21.75 -24.54
N PHE A 199 30.65 -20.75 -24.37
CA PHE A 199 29.57 -20.49 -25.30
C PHE A 199 30.12 -19.70 -26.49
N GLU A 200 30.24 -20.36 -27.64
CA GLU A 200 30.53 -19.74 -28.93
C GLU A 200 29.35 -18.84 -29.36
N GLU A 201 29.66 -17.56 -29.60
CA GLU A 201 28.77 -16.60 -30.26
C GLU A 201 28.75 -16.87 -31.77
N ASP A 202 27.73 -17.58 -32.25
CA ASP A 202 27.41 -17.59 -33.67
C ASP A 202 26.55 -16.37 -34.02
N SER A 203 27.24 -15.32 -34.44
CA SER A 203 26.65 -14.22 -35.20
C SER A 203 26.43 -14.64 -36.65
N ASP A 204 25.18 -14.84 -37.06
CA ASP A 204 24.82 -14.76 -38.48
C ASP A 204 23.50 -14.02 -38.71
N ASN A 205 23.59 -13.05 -39.60
CA ASN A 205 22.58 -12.08 -40.00
C ASN A 205 21.38 -12.76 -40.69
N ASN A 206 20.16 -12.36 -40.32
CA ASN A 206 19.08 -12.30 -41.30
C ASN A 206 18.14 -11.10 -41.05
N LEU A 207 18.36 -10.06 -41.85
CA LEU A 207 17.55 -8.85 -41.92
C LEU A 207 16.29 -9.16 -42.75
N GLY A 208 15.25 -9.70 -42.10
CA GLY A 208 13.93 -9.91 -42.69
C GLY A 208 13.00 -8.74 -42.40
N SER A 209 12.78 -7.87 -43.39
CA SER A 209 11.74 -6.84 -43.40
C SER A 209 10.35 -7.48 -43.29
N PHE A 210 9.57 -7.14 -42.26
CA PHE A 210 8.13 -7.42 -42.23
C PHE A 210 7.35 -6.17 -41.86
N ASN A 211 6.74 -5.60 -42.89
CA ASN A 211 5.77 -4.52 -42.85
C ASN A 211 4.39 -5.16 -43.05
N GLU A 212 3.58 -5.29 -42.00
CA GLU A 212 2.17 -5.63 -42.15
C GLU A 212 1.27 -4.75 -41.27
N GLN A 213 0.51 -3.89 -41.96
CA GLN A 213 -0.65 -3.17 -41.44
C GLN A 213 -1.86 -4.11 -41.37
N PRO A 214 -2.74 -3.99 -40.36
CA PRO A 214 -3.98 -4.74 -40.33
C PRO A 214 -5.01 -4.17 -41.32
N LYS A 215 -5.47 -5.03 -42.24
CA LYS A 215 -6.52 -4.77 -43.24
C LYS A 215 -7.91 -4.69 -42.59
N ILE A 216 -8.55 -3.53 -42.71
CA ILE A 216 -9.99 -3.33 -42.44
C ILE A 216 -10.78 -3.80 -43.66
N ARG A 217 -11.78 -4.66 -43.46
CA ARG A 217 -12.72 -5.10 -44.52
C ARG A 217 -13.80 -4.03 -44.75
N PRO A 218 -14.14 -3.68 -46.01
CA PRO A 218 -15.23 -2.78 -46.31
C PRO A 218 -16.55 -3.53 -46.54
N THR A 219 -17.65 -3.04 -45.98
CA THR A 219 -19.01 -3.38 -46.42
C THR A 219 -19.68 -2.15 -47.05
N HIS A 220 -20.34 -2.41 -48.17
CA HIS A 220 -20.93 -1.43 -49.10
C HIS A 220 -22.24 -0.80 -48.59
N GLY A 221 -22.42 0.48 -48.94
CA GLY A 221 -23.59 0.91 -49.73
C GLY A 221 -24.62 1.80 -49.03
N GLY A 222 -24.64 3.10 -49.36
CA GLY A 222 -25.79 3.97 -49.03
C GLY A 222 -25.65 5.49 -49.22
N LYS A 223 -25.47 5.96 -50.46
CA LYS A 223 -25.96 7.24 -51.03
C LYS A 223 -25.67 8.60 -50.31
N LYS A 224 -24.60 9.28 -50.78
CA LYS A 224 -24.54 10.58 -51.53
C LYS A 224 -25.24 11.89 -51.03
N PRO A 225 -24.76 13.09 -51.46
CA PRO A 225 -24.28 14.17 -50.58
C PRO A 225 -24.97 15.53 -50.79
N LEU A 226 -24.58 16.54 -50.00
CA LEU A 226 -24.54 18.00 -50.27
C LEU A 226 -23.96 18.62 -48.97
N SER A 227 -23.16 19.68 -48.86
CA SER A 227 -22.43 20.59 -49.75
C SER A 227 -21.56 21.47 -48.81
N SER A 228 -20.40 21.90 -49.30
CA SER A 228 -19.52 22.97 -48.81
C SER A 228 -20.21 24.14 -48.06
N LEU A 229 -19.55 24.72 -47.05
CA LEU A 229 -18.91 26.05 -47.17
C LEU A 229 -18.19 26.48 -45.89
N ILE A 230 -16.98 26.99 -46.10
CA ILE A 230 -16.18 27.80 -45.18
C ILE A 230 -16.83 29.19 -45.09
N GLY A 231 -16.87 29.77 -43.89
CA GLY A 231 -17.23 31.18 -43.70
C GLY A 231 -16.84 31.67 -42.31
N ARG A 232 -15.74 32.44 -42.25
CA ARG A 232 -15.35 33.31 -41.13
C ARG A 232 -16.27 34.55 -41.12
N ASP A 233 -16.61 35.05 -39.92
CA ASP A 233 -16.69 36.48 -39.56
C ASP A 233 -16.88 36.57 -38.02
N SER A 234 -16.05 37.24 -37.18
CA SER A 234 -15.82 38.70 -36.96
C SER A 234 -17.14 39.49 -36.85
N SER A 235 -17.56 40.20 -35.79
CA SER A 235 -16.94 40.76 -34.57
C SER A 235 -18.07 41.13 -33.53
N PRO A 236 -18.00 42.17 -32.65
CA PRO A 236 -18.22 42.05 -31.19
C PRO A 236 -19.43 42.86 -30.63
N ILE A 237 -19.79 42.68 -29.35
CA ILE A 237 -20.53 43.60 -28.43
C ILE A 237 -20.30 43.00 -27.03
N SER A 238 -19.55 43.57 -26.06
CA SER A 238 -19.61 44.84 -25.29
C SER A 238 -20.76 44.96 -24.28
N SER A 239 -20.39 45.49 -23.10
CA SER A 239 -21.15 45.88 -21.89
C SER A 239 -21.75 44.74 -21.05
N GLY A 240 -21.58 44.66 -19.73
CA GLY A 240 -21.17 45.67 -18.72
C GLY A 240 -22.12 45.56 -17.51
N GLU A 241 -21.68 46.01 -16.32
CA GLU A 241 -22.33 46.01 -14.98
C GLU A 241 -22.22 44.69 -14.20
N GLU A 242 -21.25 44.51 -13.28
CA GLU A 242 -21.03 45.17 -11.98
C GLU A 242 -22.26 45.11 -11.05
N LEU A 243 -22.19 44.26 -10.02
CA LEU A 243 -23.07 44.31 -8.85
C LEU A 243 -22.24 44.60 -7.61
N GLU A 244 -22.69 45.66 -6.94
CA GLU A 244 -22.09 46.38 -5.84
C GLU A 244 -22.06 45.59 -4.53
N VAL A 245 -21.13 46.04 -3.70
CA VAL A 245 -20.88 45.65 -2.32
C VAL A 245 -21.87 46.40 -1.43
N ASP A 246 -22.69 45.67 -0.66
CA ASP A 246 -23.59 46.29 0.32
C ASP A 246 -22.89 46.34 1.69
N GLU A 247 -22.40 47.54 2.04
CA GLU A 247 -22.05 47.93 3.40
C GLU A 247 -23.18 48.79 3.99
N GLY A 248 -23.77 48.31 5.08
CA GLY A 248 -24.67 49.07 5.96
C GLY A 248 -25.34 48.11 6.94
N SER A 249 -25.48 48.36 8.24
CA SER A 249 -25.27 49.54 9.06
C SER A 249 -25.36 49.10 10.53
N GLU A 250 -24.58 49.73 11.41
CA GLU A 250 -24.74 49.67 12.87
C GLU A 250 -26.07 50.27 13.35
N SER A 251 -26.60 49.74 14.47
CA SER A 251 -26.96 50.45 15.72
C SER A 251 -28.28 50.01 16.40
N GLU A 252 -28.32 50.30 17.72
CA GLU A 252 -29.37 50.13 18.75
C GLU A 252 -29.34 48.80 19.53
N LEU A 253 -28.76 48.69 20.74
CA LEU A 253 -29.06 49.29 22.07
C LEU A 253 -30.46 49.01 22.65
N ALA A 254 -30.42 48.41 23.85
CA ALA A 254 -31.41 48.36 24.94
C ALA A 254 -32.61 47.41 24.81
N SER A 255 -32.61 46.32 25.61
CA SER A 255 -33.48 46.12 26.80
C SER A 255 -33.41 44.66 27.30
N ASP A 256 -32.80 44.44 28.47
CA ASP A 256 -33.40 43.92 29.73
C ASP A 256 -32.29 43.76 30.78
#